data_AF-A0AAD6TTZ0-F1
#
_entry.id   AF-A0AAD6TTZ0-F1
#
_cell.length_a   1.000
_cell.length_b   1.000
_cell.length_c   1.000
_cell.angle_alpha   90.00
_cell.angle_beta   90.00
_cell.angle_gamma   90.00
#
_symmetry.space_group_name_H-M   'P 1'
#
loop_
_entity.id
_entity.type
_entity.pdbx_description
1 polymer ?
#
loop_
_entity_poly.entity_id
_entity_poly.type
_entity_poly.pdbx_seq_one_letter_code
_entity_poly.pdbx_strand_id
1 'polypeptide(L)'
;MSYGLLQVRAFVSKSGAFAGVLAGKRATTNKAFYRQIVEATPKDIQWVPMARWVVDRNVWTSSGVAAGSDMALAFVEHLAGREVARFIRGGIEIPEVTEQDDPFATFHGLV
;
A
#
# COMPACT_ATOMS: atom_id res chain seq x y z
N MET A 1 22.66 18.26 13.85
CA MET A 1 21.68 18.10 12.76
C MET A 1 20.63 17.11 13.23
N SER A 2 19.42 17.58 13.53
CA SER A 2 18.33 16.74 14.03
C SER A 2 17.81 15.89 12.88
N TYR A 3 18.07 14.58 12.90
CA TYR A 3 17.32 13.63 12.08
C TYR A 3 15.92 13.55 12.70
N GLY A 4 15.06 14.50 12.37
CA GLY A 4 13.65 14.41 12.68
C GLY A 4 13.14 13.12 12.04
N LEU A 5 12.79 12.12 12.87
CA LEU A 5 12.17 10.89 12.44
C LEU A 5 10.94 11.23 11.59
N LEU A 6 11.10 11.19 10.27
CA LEU A 6 9.98 11.01 9.35
C LEU A 6 9.37 9.66 9.74
N GLN A 7 8.34 9.69 10.58
CA GLN A 7 7.56 8.51 10.94
C GLN A 7 6.82 8.06 9.67
N VAL A 8 7.52 7.35 8.78
CA VAL A 8 6.88 6.68 7.66
C VAL A 8 6.29 5.38 8.17
N ARG A 9 5.00 5.17 7.88
CA ARG A 9 4.24 4.01 8.34
C ARG A 9 3.81 3.20 7.13
N ALA A 10 4.16 1.93 7.10
CA ALA A 10 3.76 1.00 6.04
C ALA A 10 2.98 -0.17 6.64
N PHE A 11 1.82 -0.48 6.05
CA PHE A 11 0.95 -1.54 6.53
C PHE A 11 0.32 -2.32 5.38
N VAL A 12 0.14 -3.62 5.60
CA VAL A 12 -0.84 -4.42 4.88
C VAL A 12 -2.15 -4.29 5.65
N SER A 13 -3.12 -3.54 5.13
CA SER A 13 -4.33 -3.14 5.85
C SER A 13 -5.39 -4.26 5.92
N LYS A 14 -5.01 -5.50 6.29
CA LYS A 14 -5.95 -6.62 6.42
C LYS A 14 -6.98 -6.44 7.54
N SER A 15 -6.76 -5.50 8.47
CA SER A 15 -7.66 -5.23 9.60
C SER A 15 -7.93 -3.72 9.75
N GLY A 16 -9.13 -3.37 10.26
CA GLY A 16 -9.56 -1.99 10.52
C GLY A 16 -8.79 -1.28 11.66
N ALA A 17 -7.76 -1.91 12.23
CA ALA A 17 -6.96 -1.40 13.35
C ALA A 17 -6.21 -0.09 13.03
N PHE A 18 -6.15 0.32 11.76
CA PHE A 18 -5.44 1.52 11.31
C PHE A 18 -6.36 2.72 11.04
N ALA A 19 -7.67 2.63 11.31
CA ALA A 19 -8.65 3.67 10.96
C ALA A 19 -8.25 5.09 11.39
N GLY A 20 -7.74 5.26 12.62
CA GLY A 20 -7.30 6.58 13.11
C GLY A 20 -6.05 7.13 12.40
N VAL A 21 -5.20 6.26 11.84
CA VAL A 21 -4.02 6.67 11.05
C VAL A 21 -4.40 7.10 9.63
N LEU A 22 -5.56 6.63 9.15
CA LEU A 22 -6.05 6.83 7.78
C LEU A 22 -7.05 7.99 7.64
N ALA A 23 -7.42 8.66 8.73
CA ALA A 23 -8.38 9.75 8.73
C ALA A 23 -8.02 10.84 7.69
N GLY A 24 -8.94 11.13 6.77
CA GLY A 24 -8.77 12.10 5.69
C GLY A 24 -7.69 11.75 4.64
N LYS A 25 -7.28 10.49 4.53
CA LYS A 25 -6.24 10.02 3.59
C LYS A 25 -6.78 9.06 2.54
N ARG A 26 -6.05 8.95 1.44
CA ARG A 26 -6.17 7.87 0.47
C ARG A 26 -5.55 6.60 1.03
N ALA A 27 -6.22 5.47 0.82
CA ALA A 27 -5.75 4.16 1.26
C ALA A 27 -6.25 3.04 0.33
N THR A 28 -5.62 1.88 0.38
CA THR A 28 -6.16 0.64 -0.21
C THR A 28 -6.01 -0.53 0.74
N THR A 29 -6.70 -1.62 0.45
CA THR A 29 -6.66 -2.85 1.23
C THR A 29 -6.85 -4.06 0.32
N ASN A 30 -6.69 -5.26 0.88
CA ASN A 30 -6.88 -6.52 0.19
C ASN A 30 -8.26 -6.57 -0.49
N LYS A 31 -8.26 -6.94 -1.77
CA LYS A 31 -9.44 -6.90 -2.64
C LYS A 31 -10.57 -7.84 -2.17
N ALA A 32 -10.23 -8.97 -1.56
CA ALA A 32 -11.20 -9.92 -1.03
C ALA A 32 -12.00 -9.37 0.16
N PHE A 33 -11.40 -8.46 0.95
CA PHE A 33 -12.03 -7.85 2.13
C PHE A 33 -12.40 -6.38 1.91
N TYR A 34 -12.23 -5.86 0.69
CA TYR A 34 -12.33 -4.43 0.40
C TYR A 34 -13.66 -3.83 0.83
N ARG A 35 -14.79 -4.41 0.37
CA ARG A 35 -16.13 -3.92 0.71
C ARG A 35 -16.38 -3.94 2.23
N GLN A 36 -16.02 -5.04 2.89
CA GLN A 36 -16.17 -5.20 4.34
C GLN A 36 -15.36 -4.14 5.12
N ILE A 37 -14.13 -3.85 4.69
CA ILE A 37 -13.27 -2.86 5.35
C ILE A 37 -13.78 -1.44 5.11
N VAL A 38 -14.19 -1.10 3.88
CA VAL A 38 -14.80 0.20 3.57
C VAL A 38 -16.08 0.43 4.38
N GLU A 39 -16.88 -0.62 4.58
CA GLU A 39 -18.08 -0.57 5.40
C GLU A 39 -17.76 -0.36 6.88
N ALA A 40 -16.78 -1.10 7.41
CA ALA A 40 -16.42 -1.11 8.83
C ALA A 40 -15.51 0.04 9.28
N THR A 41 -15.10 0.95 8.38
CA THR A 41 -14.18 2.05 8.70
C THR A 41 -14.82 3.43 8.50
N PRO A 42 -14.26 4.49 9.13
CA PRO A 42 -14.71 5.87 8.96
C PRO A 42 -14.81 6.31 7.49
N LYS A 43 -15.82 7.12 7.18
CA LYS A 43 -16.15 7.55 5.81
C LYS A 43 -15.25 8.66 5.27
N ASP A 44 -14.42 9.26 6.12
CA ASP A 44 -13.41 10.24 5.73
C ASP A 44 -12.14 9.59 5.13
N ILE A 45 -12.04 8.26 5.12
CA ILE A 45 -11.00 7.52 4.41
C ILE A 45 -11.37 7.38 2.92
N GLN A 46 -10.47 7.82 2.04
CA GLN A 46 -10.64 7.72 0.59
C GLN A 46 -10.08 6.39 0.07
N TRP A 47 -10.90 5.35 0.11
CA TRP A 47 -10.49 4.02 -0.36
C TRP A 47 -10.34 3.96 -1.89
N VAL A 48 -9.19 3.48 -2.37
CA VAL A 48 -8.84 3.34 -3.79
C VAL A 48 -8.95 1.85 -4.21
N PRO A 49 -9.99 1.45 -4.95
CA PRO A 49 -10.31 0.04 -5.19
C PRO A 49 -9.31 -0.64 -6.12
N MET A 50 -8.79 0.08 -7.11
CA MET A 50 -7.87 -0.47 -8.11
C MET A 50 -6.40 -0.48 -7.68
N ALA A 51 -6.02 0.35 -6.70
CA ALA A 51 -4.62 0.56 -6.37
C ALA A 51 -3.96 -0.71 -5.83
N ARG A 52 -2.77 -1.05 -6.30
CA ARG A 52 -1.94 -2.13 -5.75
C ARG A 52 -1.38 -1.71 -4.39
N TRP A 53 -0.87 -0.49 -4.30
CA TRP A 53 -0.62 0.23 -3.06
C TRP A 53 -0.95 1.71 -3.23
N VAL A 54 -1.05 2.42 -2.10
CA VAL A 54 -1.28 3.87 -2.05
C VAL A 54 -0.25 4.49 -1.13
N VAL A 55 0.32 5.60 -1.56
CA VAL A 55 1.15 6.48 -0.74
C VAL A 55 0.39 7.80 -0.53
N ASP A 56 0.05 8.12 0.72
CA ASP A 56 -0.55 9.40 1.10
C ASP A 56 0.22 10.02 2.28
N ARG A 57 1.00 11.05 1.97
CA ARG A 57 1.95 11.71 2.88
C ARG A 57 2.97 10.69 3.42
N ASN A 58 2.91 10.37 4.71
CA ASN A 58 3.79 9.45 5.40
C ASN A 58 3.16 8.07 5.63
N VAL A 59 2.03 7.76 5.00
CA VAL A 59 1.32 6.50 5.16
C VAL A 59 1.31 5.73 3.85
N TRP A 60 1.72 4.47 3.93
CA TRP A 60 1.76 3.51 2.84
C TRP A 60 0.81 2.35 3.17
N THR A 61 -0.13 2.07 2.26
CA THR A 61 -1.07 0.95 2.39
C THR A 61 -1.01 0.09 1.15
N SER A 62 -0.92 -1.22 1.30
CA SER A 62 -0.99 -2.17 0.19
C SER A 62 -2.27 -2.99 0.19
N SER A 63 -2.55 -3.61 -0.95
CA SER A 63 -3.65 -4.56 -1.13
C SER A 63 -3.36 -5.94 -0.54
N GLY A 64 -3.10 -6.94 -1.38
CA GLY A 64 -2.77 -8.30 -0.95
C GLY A 64 -1.29 -8.50 -0.60
N VAL A 65 -0.90 -9.75 -0.35
CA VAL A 65 0.49 -10.13 -0.02
C VAL A 65 1.45 -9.76 -1.15
N ALA A 66 1.12 -10.12 -2.39
CA ALA A 66 1.94 -9.77 -3.56
C ALA A 66 2.12 -8.24 -3.69
N ALA A 67 1.03 -7.50 -3.59
CA ALA A 67 1.06 -6.04 -3.58
C ALA A 67 1.86 -5.45 -2.41
N GLY A 68 1.87 -6.12 -1.25
CA GLY A 68 2.69 -5.76 -0.09
C GLY A 68 4.18 -5.90 -0.35
N SER A 69 4.61 -6.97 -1.02
CA SER A 69 6.00 -7.15 -1.45
C SER A 69 6.43 -6.07 -2.45
N ASP A 70 5.57 -5.74 -3.41
CA ASP A 70 5.84 -4.68 -4.37
C ASP A 70 5.93 -3.31 -3.72
N MET A 71 5.00 -3.01 -2.80
CA MET A 71 5.02 -1.80 -1.99
C MET A 71 6.29 -1.72 -1.15
N ALA A 72 6.77 -2.84 -0.57
CA ALA A 72 8.00 -2.86 0.21
C ALA A 72 9.22 -2.50 -0.65
N LEU A 73 9.29 -2.99 -1.89
CA LEU A 73 10.34 -2.61 -2.83
C LEU A 73 10.26 -1.13 -3.24
N ALA A 74 9.06 -0.60 -3.47
CA ALA A 74 8.85 0.83 -3.71
C ALA A 74 9.24 1.69 -2.49
N PHE A 75 8.99 1.19 -1.28
CA PHE A 75 9.41 1.82 -0.03
C PHE A 75 10.93 1.80 0.15
N VAL A 76 11.61 0.70 -0.21
CA VAL A 76 13.07 0.64 -0.27
C VAL A 76 13.61 1.64 -1.29
N GLU A 77 13.02 1.75 -2.48
CA GLU A 77 13.43 2.75 -3.48
C GLU A 77 13.31 4.17 -2.93
N HIS A 78 12.25 4.47 -2.19
CA HIS A 78 12.06 5.76 -1.53
C HIS A 78 13.13 6.07 -0.47
N LEU A 79 13.57 5.07 0.30
CA LEU A 79 14.53 5.25 1.40
C LEU A 79 16.00 5.16 0.97
N ALA A 80 16.32 4.24 0.07
CA ALA A 80 17.69 3.84 -0.26
C ALA A 80 18.03 4.00 -1.75
N GLY A 81 17.08 4.50 -2.55
CA GLY A 81 17.26 4.72 -3.99
C GLY A 81 17.00 3.49 -4.85
N ARG A 82 16.86 3.75 -6.15
CA ARG A 82 16.46 2.77 -7.16
C ARG A 82 17.43 1.61 -7.33
N GLU A 83 18.74 1.85 -7.19
CA GLU A 83 19.75 0.81 -7.39
C GLU A 83 19.65 -0.30 -6.34
N VAL A 84 19.51 0.09 -5.06
CA VAL A 84 19.31 -0.85 -3.95
C VAL A 84 18.01 -1.64 -4.13
N ALA A 85 16.91 -0.96 -4.47
CA ALA A 85 15.64 -1.62 -4.71
C ALA A 85 15.71 -2.61 -5.88
N ARG A 86 16.40 -2.26 -6.98
CA ARG A 86 16.60 -3.13 -8.14
C ARG A 86 17.46 -4.35 -7.80
N PHE A 87 18.53 -4.17 -7.01
CA PHE A 87 19.36 -5.27 -6.54
C PHE A 87 18.55 -6.27 -5.71
N ILE A 88 17.81 -5.79 -4.71
CA ILE A 88 16.96 -6.65 -3.88
C ILE A 88 15.90 -7.34 -4.75
N ARG A 89 15.18 -6.58 -5.59
CA ARG A 89 14.16 -7.10 -6.50
C ARG A 89 14.68 -8.25 -7.37
N GLY A 90 15.85 -8.09 -7.95
CA GLY A 90 16.50 -9.14 -8.74
C GLY A 90 16.85 -10.38 -7.91
N GLY A 91 17.33 -10.20 -6.67
CA GLY A 91 17.68 -11.30 -5.78
C GLY A 91 16.48 -12.09 -5.23
N ILE A 92 15.31 -11.48 -5.14
CA ILE A 92 14.06 -12.14 -4.70
C ILE A 92 13.09 -12.44 -5.85
N GLU A 93 13.53 -12.21 -7.09
CA GLU A 93 12.82 -12.58 -8.32
C GLU A 93 11.39 -12.00 -8.46
N ILE A 94 11.18 -10.76 -8.02
CA ILE A 94 9.87 -10.09 -8.14
C ILE A 94 9.83 -9.22 -9.41
N PRO A 95 8.83 -9.39 -10.30
CA PRO A 95 8.72 -8.55 -11.51
C PRO A 95 8.45 -7.09 -11.18
N GLU A 96 8.87 -6.17 -12.04
CA GLU A 96 8.57 -4.74 -11.87
C GLU A 96 7.08 -4.47 -12.12
N VAL A 97 6.46 -3.73 -11.21
CA VAL A 97 5.04 -3.36 -11.26
C VAL A 97 4.87 -1.92 -10.79
N THR A 98 3.75 -1.30 -11.14
CA THR A 98 3.38 0.04 -10.67
C THR A 98 2.29 -0.03 -9.61
N GLU A 99 2.04 1.10 -8.96
CA GLU A 99 0.99 1.25 -7.95
C GLU A 99 -0.43 1.19 -8.52
N GLN A 100 -0.58 1.43 -9.83
CA GLN A 100 -1.84 1.92 -10.39
C GLN A 100 -2.89 0.84 -10.67
N ASP A 101 -2.53 -0.42 -10.90
CA ASP A 101 -3.53 -1.44 -11.28
C ASP A 101 -3.27 -2.80 -10.60
N ASP A 102 -4.14 -3.15 -9.68
CA ASP A 102 -4.21 -4.47 -9.07
C ASP A 102 -5.17 -5.37 -9.88
N PRO A 103 -4.69 -6.42 -10.57
CA PRO A 103 -5.54 -7.28 -11.39
C PRO A 103 -6.61 -8.01 -10.56
N PHE A 104 -6.45 -8.10 -9.23
CA PHE A 104 -7.45 -8.68 -8.35
C PHE A 104 -8.65 -7.76 -8.12
N ALA A 105 -8.57 -6.47 -8.47
CA ALA A 105 -9.72 -5.56 -8.38
C ALA A 105 -10.86 -6.03 -9.29
N THR A 106 -10.57 -6.33 -10.56
CA THR A 106 -11.54 -6.91 -11.51
C THR A 106 -12.03 -8.27 -11.06
N PHE A 107 -11.11 -9.14 -10.60
CA PHE A 107 -11.47 -10.48 -10.11
C PHE A 107 -12.49 -10.44 -8.96
N HIS A 108 -12.43 -9.42 -8.10
CA HIS A 108 -13.38 -9.22 -7.00
C HIS A 108 -14.57 -8.29 -7.34
N GLY A 109 -14.70 -7.85 -8.60
CA GLY A 109 -15.78 -6.99 -9.08
C GLY A 109 -15.78 -5.59 -8.45
N LEU A 110 -14.60 -5.01 -8.23
CA LEU A 110 -14.44 -3.65 -7.70
C LEU A 110 -14.38 -2.58 -8.81
N VAL A 111 -14.37 -3.02 -10.07
CA VAL A 111 -14.40 -2.25 -11.32
C VAL A 111 -15.34 -2.89 -12.31
#